data_AF-L0D505-F1
#
_entry.id   AF-L0D505-F1
#
_cell.length_a   1.000
_cell.length_b   1.000
_cell.length_c   1.000
_cell.angle_alpha   90.00
_cell.angle_beta   90.00
_cell.angle_gamma   90.00
#
_symmetry.space_group_name_H-M   'P 1'
#
loop_
_entity.id
_entity.type
_entity.pdbx_description
1 polymer ?
#
loop_
_entity_poly.entity_id
_entity_poly.type
_entity_poly.pdbx_seq_one_letter_code
_entity_poly.pdbx_strand_id
1 'polypeptide(L)'
;MQTRPWLEQVWSEVVRSGLPPAYADRLLTELSDHAEELGDQAEQRLGKAEELAGAAVLAYRSSSFAGRHPLAAFVLLPLLLVVAGLGVHAVVVVASLEGLAWAFGQPDHPVVAWAAIASVRLIGYVSPLAVVIGGWAVYRRCGRPLGWFLALALLVAGFAALIVTGFDPLMPAAPVDLFVKLVPPNELHRVAQAALTGAVGLSFAGLDRVRRVRAFATVLS
;
A
#
# COMPACT_ATOMS: atom_id res chain seq x y z
N MET A 1 -22.06 -21.41 -26.00
CA MET A 1 -22.79 -20.21 -25.55
C MET A 1 -22.59 -19.14 -26.60
N GLN A 2 -23.67 -18.59 -27.18
CA GLN A 2 -23.55 -17.38 -27.99
C GLN A 2 -23.26 -16.22 -27.04
N THR A 3 -22.09 -15.59 -27.19
CA THR A 3 -21.74 -14.38 -26.44
C THR A 3 -22.75 -13.29 -26.82
N ARG A 4 -23.53 -12.83 -25.84
CA ARG A 4 -24.52 -11.76 -26.08
C ARG A 4 -23.78 -10.41 -26.07
N PRO A 5 -23.89 -9.56 -27.11
CA PRO A 5 -23.14 -8.29 -27.18
C PRO A 5 -23.33 -7.37 -25.96
N TRP A 6 -24.52 -7.38 -25.36
CA TRP A 6 -24.82 -6.57 -24.17
C TRP A 6 -24.02 -7.02 -22.92
N LEU A 7 -23.73 -8.31 -22.77
CA LEU A 7 -22.93 -8.86 -21.66
C LEU A 7 -21.46 -8.44 -21.79
N GLU A 8 -20.93 -8.45 -23.01
CA GLU A 8 -19.58 -7.93 -23.30
C GLU A 8 -19.48 -6.43 -22.97
N GLN A 9 -20.54 -5.67 -23.24
CA GLN A 9 -20.61 -4.26 -22.85
C GLN A 9 -20.57 -4.09 -21.33
N VAL A 10 -21.36 -4.86 -20.56
CA VAL A 10 -21.31 -4.86 -19.07
C VAL A 10 -19.89 -5.15 -18.58
N TRP A 11 -19.26 -6.20 -19.10
CA TRP A 11 -17.90 -6.58 -18.72
C TRP A 11 -16.91 -5.43 -18.98
N SER A 12 -16.99 -4.81 -20.17
CA SER A 12 -16.12 -3.70 -20.56
C SER A 12 -16.29 -2.49 -19.63
N GLU A 13 -17.53 -2.19 -19.23
CA GLU A 13 -17.87 -1.08 -18.33
C GLU A 13 -17.38 -1.32 -16.90
N VAL A 14 -17.49 -2.55 -16.40
CA VAL A 14 -16.99 -2.95 -15.08
C VAL A 14 -15.47 -2.84 -15.01
N VAL A 15 -14.76 -3.33 -16.04
CA VAL A 15 -13.30 -3.23 -16.14
C VAL A 15 -12.86 -1.77 -16.29
N ARG A 16 -13.55 -0.99 -17.13
CA ARG A 16 -13.30 0.45 -17.32
C ARG A 16 -13.48 1.23 -16.01
N SER A 17 -14.44 0.83 -15.19
CA SER A 17 -14.68 1.40 -13.85
C SER A 17 -13.62 1.02 -12.80
N GLY A 18 -12.63 0.22 -13.18
CA GLY A 18 -11.45 -0.11 -12.38
C GLY A 18 -11.63 -1.31 -11.46
N LEU A 19 -12.62 -2.17 -11.71
CA LEU A 19 -12.76 -3.43 -10.99
C LEU A 19 -11.80 -4.49 -11.55
N PRO A 20 -11.38 -5.49 -10.73
CA PRO A 20 -10.52 -6.57 -11.21
C PRO A 20 -11.18 -7.38 -12.33
N PRO A 21 -10.47 -7.76 -13.41
CA PRO A 21 -11.02 -8.59 -14.48
C PRO A 21 -11.65 -9.89 -13.99
N ALA A 22 -10.99 -10.58 -13.04
CA ALA A 22 -11.54 -11.80 -12.44
C ALA A 22 -12.89 -11.60 -11.72
N TYR A 23 -13.17 -10.39 -11.21
CA TYR A 23 -14.48 -10.07 -10.67
C TYR A 23 -15.49 -9.83 -11.79
N ALA A 24 -15.10 -9.12 -12.85
CA ALA A 24 -15.92 -8.91 -14.03
C ALA A 24 -16.29 -10.25 -14.69
N ASP A 25 -15.35 -11.20 -14.79
CA ASP A 25 -15.59 -12.55 -15.33
C ASP A 25 -16.62 -13.31 -14.49
N ARG A 26 -16.47 -13.28 -13.16
CA ARG A 26 -17.42 -13.92 -12.24
C ARG A 26 -18.82 -13.31 -12.36
N LEU A 27 -18.90 -11.98 -12.40
CA LEU A 27 -20.16 -11.27 -12.59
C LEU A 27 -20.80 -11.62 -13.94
N LEU A 28 -20.00 -11.76 -14.99
CA LEU A 28 -20.46 -12.14 -16.32
C LEU A 28 -21.05 -13.55 -16.33
N THR A 29 -20.41 -14.51 -15.63
CA THR A 29 -20.96 -15.86 -15.45
C THR A 29 -22.33 -15.81 -14.77
N GLU A 30 -22.43 -15.09 -13.65
CA GLU A 30 -23.70 -14.95 -12.90
C GLU A 30 -24.80 -14.28 -13.74
N LEU A 31 -24.46 -13.21 -14.46
CA LEU A 31 -25.41 -12.54 -15.36
C LEU A 31 -25.79 -13.42 -16.56
N SER A 32 -24.87 -14.24 -17.07
CA SER A 32 -25.16 -15.17 -18.16
C SER A 32 -26.16 -16.24 -17.73
N ASP A 33 -25.98 -16.81 -16.55
CA ASP A 33 -26.90 -17.80 -15.98
C ASP A 33 -28.30 -17.21 -15.84
N HIS A 34 -28.43 -15.98 -15.31
CA HIS A 34 -29.71 -15.28 -15.23
C HIS A 34 -30.28 -14.89 -16.60
N ALA A 35 -29.44 -14.53 -17.57
CA ALA A 35 -29.87 -14.19 -18.91
C ALA A 35 -30.41 -15.41 -19.69
N GLU A 36 -29.89 -16.60 -19.41
CA GLU A 36 -30.43 -17.86 -19.93
C GLU A 36 -31.83 -18.14 -19.39
N GLU A 37 -32.06 -17.93 -18.09
CA GLU A 37 -33.38 -18.06 -17.47
C GLU A 37 -34.41 -17.06 -18.03
N LEU A 38 -33.96 -15.84 -18.36
CA LEU A 38 -34.83 -14.76 -18.83
C LEU A 38 -35.04 -14.75 -20.36
N GLY A 39 -34.26 -15.52 -21.12
CA GLY A 39 -34.33 -15.57 -22.58
C GLY A 39 -34.13 -14.19 -23.23
N ASP A 40 -34.99 -13.85 -24.19
CA ASP A 40 -34.94 -12.60 -24.96
C ASP A 40 -35.26 -11.35 -24.13
N GLN A 41 -35.87 -11.52 -22.95
CA GLN A 41 -36.22 -10.41 -22.06
C GLN A 41 -35.07 -9.99 -21.13
N ALA A 42 -33.92 -10.65 -21.19
CA ALA A 42 -32.83 -10.46 -20.25
C ALA A 42 -32.37 -8.99 -20.16
N GLU A 43 -32.08 -8.34 -21.29
CA GLU A 43 -31.59 -6.95 -21.31
C GLU A 43 -32.64 -5.98 -20.76
N GLN A 44 -33.91 -6.16 -21.12
CA GLN A 44 -34.99 -5.31 -20.63
C GLN A 44 -35.21 -5.47 -19.11
N ARG A 45 -35.02 -6.67 -18.56
CA ARG A 45 -35.30 -6.97 -17.15
C ARG A 45 -34.11 -6.76 -16.23
N LEU A 46 -32.89 -7.05 -16.68
CA LEU A 46 -31.65 -6.84 -15.91
C LEU A 46 -31.19 -5.38 -15.96
N GLY A 47 -31.58 -4.63 -16.99
CA GLY A 47 -31.27 -3.21 -17.14
C GLY A 47 -30.10 -2.96 -18.08
N LYS A 48 -29.78 -1.68 -18.27
CA LYS A 48 -28.72 -1.26 -19.19
C LYS A 48 -27.34 -1.64 -18.67
N ALA A 49 -26.40 -1.81 -19.59
CA ALA A 49 -25.03 -2.18 -19.25
C ALA A 49 -24.37 -1.20 -18.27
N GLU A 50 -24.59 0.11 -18.42
CA GLU A 50 -24.01 1.12 -17.52
C GLU A 50 -24.60 1.06 -16.10
N GLU A 51 -25.90 0.77 -15.99
CA GLU A 51 -26.60 0.65 -14.71
C GLU A 51 -26.11 -0.57 -13.93
N LEU A 52 -25.99 -1.72 -14.61
CA LEU A 52 -25.44 -2.95 -14.04
C LEU A 52 -23.98 -2.78 -13.62
N ALA A 53 -23.16 -2.16 -14.46
CA ALA A 53 -21.77 -1.87 -14.10
C ALA A 53 -21.68 -0.95 -12.87
N GLY A 54 -22.52 0.10 -12.82
CA GLY A 54 -22.62 1.00 -11.66
C GLY A 54 -23.02 0.28 -10.38
N ALA A 55 -24.04 -0.58 -10.45
CA ALA A 55 -24.49 -1.40 -9.32
C ALA A 55 -23.39 -2.37 -8.85
N ALA A 56 -22.70 -3.03 -9.78
CA ALA A 56 -21.59 -3.93 -9.49
C ALA A 56 -20.41 -3.20 -8.83
N VAL A 57 -20.09 -1.97 -9.26
CA VAL A 57 -19.06 -1.13 -8.64
C VAL A 57 -19.42 -0.81 -7.20
N LEU A 58 -20.68 -0.42 -6.94
CA LEU A 58 -21.14 -0.09 -5.59
C LEU A 58 -21.13 -1.32 -4.68
N ALA A 59 -21.62 -2.47 -5.16
CA ALA A 59 -21.61 -3.74 -4.43
C ALA A 59 -20.18 -4.21 -4.12
N TYR A 60 -19.27 -4.12 -5.10
CA TYR A 60 -17.87 -4.48 -4.88
C TYR A 60 -17.21 -3.59 -3.83
N ARG A 61 -17.43 -2.27 -3.91
CA ARG A 61 -16.85 -1.33 -2.95
C ARG A 61 -17.44 -1.49 -1.55
N SER A 62 -18.71 -1.84 -1.42
CA SER A 62 -19.32 -2.10 -0.11
C SER A 62 -18.87 -3.42 0.52
N SER A 63 -18.38 -4.38 -0.29
CA SER A 63 -17.94 -5.70 0.19
C SER A 63 -16.68 -5.64 1.08
N SER A 64 -15.83 -4.62 0.94
CA SER A 64 -14.57 -4.51 1.69
C SER A 64 -14.54 -3.30 2.63
N PHE A 65 -13.82 -3.43 3.76
CA PHE A 65 -13.65 -2.31 4.69
C PHE A 65 -12.96 -1.10 4.03
N ALA A 66 -11.89 -1.33 3.26
CA ALA A 66 -11.18 -0.28 2.53
C ALA A 66 -12.05 0.36 1.44
N GLY A 67 -12.97 -0.42 0.85
CA GLY A 67 -13.98 0.08 -0.05
C GLY A 67 -15.04 0.91 0.66
N ARG A 68 -15.48 0.55 1.87
CA ARG A 68 -16.46 1.33 2.66
C ARG A 68 -15.89 2.60 3.28
N HIS A 69 -14.68 2.54 3.82
CA HIS A 69 -14.08 3.60 4.62
C HIS A 69 -12.68 3.98 4.09
N PRO A 70 -12.59 4.67 2.94
CA PRO A 70 -11.31 4.97 2.30
C PRO A 70 -10.41 5.85 3.15
N LEU A 71 -10.95 6.84 3.88
CA LEU A 71 -10.17 7.67 4.81
C LEU A 71 -9.55 6.83 5.93
N ALA A 72 -10.31 5.90 6.51
CA ALA A 72 -9.79 5.02 7.55
C ALA A 72 -8.68 4.11 6.99
N ALA A 73 -8.87 3.53 5.80
CA ALA A 73 -7.93 2.57 5.23
C ALA A 73 -6.67 3.18 4.61
N PHE A 74 -6.76 4.37 4.01
CA PHE A 74 -5.66 4.99 3.26
C PHE A 74 -5.01 6.19 3.97
N VAL A 75 -5.59 6.69 5.07
CA VAL A 75 -5.03 7.81 5.83
C VAL A 75 -4.77 7.42 7.28
N LEU A 76 -5.80 7.01 8.02
CA LEU A 76 -5.65 6.73 9.45
C LEU A 76 -4.86 5.45 9.73
N LEU A 77 -5.25 4.34 9.10
CA LEU A 77 -4.63 3.04 9.33
C LEU A 77 -3.13 3.02 8.95
N PRO A 78 -2.68 3.57 7.80
CA PRO A 78 -1.27 3.63 7.48
C PRO A 78 -0.44 4.37 8.52
N LEU A 79 -0.93 5.49 9.07
CA LEU A 79 -0.23 6.22 10.14
C LEU A 79 -0.13 5.38 11.41
N LEU A 80 -1.22 4.75 11.83
CA LEU A 80 -1.23 3.86 12.98
C LEU A 80 -0.28 2.67 12.78
N LEU A 81 -0.24 2.09 11.58
CA LEU A 81 0.66 0.98 11.25
C LEU A 81 2.13 1.40 11.22
N VAL A 82 2.46 2.60 10.74
CA VAL A 82 3.83 3.11 10.84
C VAL A 82 4.22 3.25 12.30
N VAL A 83 3.40 3.90 13.14
CA VAL A 83 3.69 4.09 14.57
C VAL A 83 3.80 2.75 15.30
N ALA A 84 2.89 1.81 15.05
CA ALA A 84 2.95 0.47 15.61
C ALA A 84 4.21 -0.28 15.16
N GLY A 85 4.58 -0.15 13.88
CA GLY A 85 5.81 -0.71 13.33
C GLY A 85 7.07 -0.15 14.00
N LEU A 86 7.09 1.16 14.31
CA LEU A 86 8.17 1.77 15.08
C LEU A 86 8.25 1.15 16.49
N GLY A 87 7.11 1.00 17.16
CA GLY A 87 7.05 0.41 18.50
C GLY A 87 7.55 -1.04 18.53
N VAL A 88 7.11 -1.87 17.58
CA VAL A 88 7.56 -3.27 17.44
C VAL A 88 9.06 -3.32 17.17
N HIS A 89 9.58 -2.50 16.26
CA HIS A 89 11.01 -2.46 15.97
C HIS A 89 11.82 -2.02 17.18
N ALA A 90 11.38 -1.01 17.93
CA ALA A 90 12.07 -0.57 19.15
C ALA A 90 12.19 -1.72 20.17
N VAL A 91 11.11 -2.48 20.39
CA VAL A 91 11.13 -3.65 21.28
C VAL A 91 12.12 -4.72 20.78
N VAL A 92 12.09 -5.03 19.49
CA VAL A 92 13.01 -6.02 18.89
C VAL A 92 14.47 -5.57 19.01
N VAL A 93 14.75 -4.29 18.79
CA VAL A 93 16.10 -3.73 18.90
C VAL A 93 16.60 -3.81 20.33
N VAL A 94 15.81 -3.37 21.31
CA VAL A 94 16.23 -3.45 22.73
C VAL A 94 16.53 -4.89 23.11
N ALA A 95 15.63 -5.84 22.81
CA ALA A 95 15.85 -7.25 23.09
C ALA A 95 17.12 -7.80 22.40
N SER A 96 17.38 -7.38 21.16
CA SER A 96 18.57 -7.79 20.40
C SER A 96 19.86 -7.21 20.99
N LEU A 97 19.84 -5.93 21.40
CA LEU A 97 21.01 -5.27 21.99
C LEU A 97 21.35 -5.86 23.36
N GLU A 98 20.35 -6.16 24.20
CA GLU A 98 20.53 -6.88 25.46
C GLU A 98 21.15 -8.28 25.22
N GLY A 99 20.64 -9.02 24.23
CA GLY A 99 21.19 -10.32 23.87
C GLY A 99 22.65 -10.25 23.40
N LEU A 100 23.00 -9.23 22.61
CA LEU A 100 24.38 -9.00 22.17
C LEU A 100 25.30 -8.58 23.33
N ALA A 101 24.86 -7.65 24.18
CA ALA A 101 25.61 -7.21 25.34
C ALA A 101 25.91 -8.37 26.29
N TRP A 102 24.92 -9.24 26.53
CA TRP A 102 25.09 -10.47 27.28
C TRP A 102 26.10 -11.42 26.62
N ALA A 103 26.02 -11.62 25.31
CA ALA A 103 26.93 -12.50 24.58
C ALA A 103 28.39 -12.01 24.58
N PHE A 104 28.62 -10.70 24.57
CA PHE A 104 29.97 -10.11 24.64
C PHE A 104 30.45 -9.82 26.07
N GLY A 105 29.58 -10.00 27.07
CA GLY A 105 29.87 -9.72 28.49
C GLY A 105 30.06 -8.24 28.83
N GLN A 106 29.86 -7.33 27.88
CA GLN A 106 30.02 -5.88 28.04
C GLN A 106 29.02 -5.12 27.14
N PRO A 107 28.23 -4.19 27.69
CA PRO A 107 27.27 -3.40 26.91
C PRO A 107 27.96 -2.39 25.96
N ASP A 108 29.17 -1.95 26.31
CA ASP A 108 29.95 -0.98 25.53
C ASP A 108 30.73 -1.60 24.37
N HIS A 109 30.50 -2.90 24.10
CA HIS A 109 31.16 -3.57 23.00
C HIS A 109 30.83 -2.87 21.66
N PRO A 110 31.82 -2.59 20.79
CA PRO A 110 31.62 -1.79 19.58
C PRO A 110 30.54 -2.36 18.65
N VAL A 111 30.38 -3.69 18.62
CA VAL A 111 29.33 -4.35 17.82
C VAL A 111 27.93 -3.98 18.31
N VAL A 112 27.71 -3.87 19.62
CA VAL A 112 26.42 -3.47 20.22
C VAL A 112 26.10 -2.03 19.82
N ALA A 113 27.09 -1.13 19.93
CA ALA A 113 26.96 0.25 19.49
C ALA A 113 26.63 0.36 18.00
N TRP A 114 27.37 -0.34 17.13
CA TRP A 114 27.10 -0.34 15.68
C TRP A 114 25.71 -0.92 15.35
N ALA A 115 25.29 -1.98 16.04
CA ALA A 115 23.96 -2.55 15.86
C ALA A 115 22.86 -1.57 16.26
N ALA A 116 23.05 -0.81 17.34
CA ALA A 116 22.10 0.21 17.77
C ALA A 116 21.98 1.35 16.73
N ILE A 117 23.12 1.88 16.27
CA ILE A 117 23.20 2.92 15.23
C ILE A 117 22.51 2.46 13.94
N ALA A 118 22.85 1.26 13.46
CA ALA A 118 22.27 0.70 12.25
C ALA A 118 20.75 0.48 12.39
N SER A 119 20.31 -0.01 13.55
CA SER A 119 18.89 -0.28 13.82
C SER A 119 18.04 0.99 13.86
N VAL A 120 18.56 2.07 14.45
CA VAL A 120 17.92 3.38 14.49
C VAL A 120 17.83 3.99 13.09
N ARG A 121 18.82 3.77 12.22
CA ARG A 121 18.73 4.20 10.82
C ARG A 121 17.72 3.37 10.04
N LEU A 122 17.75 2.05 10.21
CA LEU A 122 16.93 1.12 9.45
C LEU A 122 15.42 1.29 9.70
N ILE A 123 15.03 1.66 10.94
CA ILE A 123 13.62 1.82 11.33
C ILE A 123 12.88 2.83 10.45
N GLY A 124 13.54 3.94 10.08
CA GLY A 124 12.98 4.98 9.24
C GLY A 124 12.68 4.50 7.83
N TYR A 125 13.36 3.46 7.36
CA TYR A 125 13.14 2.90 6.02
C TYR A 125 12.13 1.76 6.04
N VAL A 126 12.30 0.80 6.96
CA VAL A 126 11.56 -0.47 6.90
C VAL A 126 10.07 -0.29 7.16
N SER A 127 9.68 0.44 8.23
CA SER A 127 8.25 0.57 8.57
C SER A 127 7.46 1.32 7.49
N PRO A 128 7.91 2.49 6.97
CA PRO A 128 7.20 3.18 5.90
C PRO A 128 7.12 2.36 4.60
N LEU A 129 8.19 1.69 4.19
CA LEU A 129 8.20 0.82 3.02
C LEU A 129 7.18 -0.32 3.15
N ALA A 130 7.16 -1.00 4.30
CA ALA A 130 6.23 -2.08 4.57
C ALA A 130 4.77 -1.60 4.48
N VAL A 131 4.48 -0.40 5.00
CA VAL A 131 3.14 0.21 4.91
C VAL A 131 2.76 0.56 3.48
N VAL A 132 3.67 1.12 2.66
CA VAL A 132 3.39 1.40 1.24
C VAL A 132 3.13 0.11 0.46
N ILE A 133 3.92 -0.93 0.68
CA ILE A 133 3.74 -2.25 0.03
C ILE A 133 2.41 -2.89 0.45
N GLY A 134 2.08 -2.88 1.75
CA GLY A 134 0.80 -3.37 2.25
C GLY A 134 -0.39 -2.56 1.72
N GLY A 135 -0.26 -1.24 1.70
CA GLY A 135 -1.24 -0.31 1.13
C GLY A 135 -1.51 -0.57 -0.34
N TRP A 136 -0.48 -0.91 -1.12
CA TRP A 136 -0.61 -1.32 -2.51
C TRP A 136 -1.44 -2.60 -2.67
N ALA A 137 -1.19 -3.62 -1.83
CA ALA A 137 -1.96 -4.86 -1.84
C ALA A 137 -3.46 -4.61 -1.51
N VAL A 138 -3.74 -3.73 -0.55
CA VAL A 138 -5.11 -3.30 -0.21
C VAL A 138 -5.76 -2.51 -1.34
N TYR A 139 -5.03 -1.55 -1.92
CA TYR A 139 -5.47 -0.75 -3.06
C TYR A 139 -5.93 -1.65 -4.22
N ARG A 140 -5.12 -2.63 -4.60
CA ARG A 140 -5.43 -3.56 -5.69
C ARG A 140 -6.71 -4.36 -5.50
N ARG A 141 -7.16 -4.54 -4.25
CA ARG A 141 -8.36 -5.31 -3.91
C ARG A 141 -9.61 -4.44 -3.75
N CYS A 142 -9.51 -3.12 -3.66
CA CYS A 142 -10.65 -2.26 -3.28
C CYS A 142 -11.35 -1.54 -4.45
N GLY A 143 -10.80 -1.59 -5.67
CA GLY A 143 -11.43 -0.95 -6.84
C GLY A 143 -11.55 0.59 -6.73
N ARG A 144 -10.67 1.21 -5.94
CA ARG A 144 -10.60 2.67 -5.75
C ARG A 144 -9.70 3.31 -6.82
N PRO A 145 -9.90 4.61 -7.11
CA PRO A 145 -9.02 5.33 -8.04
C PRO A 145 -7.62 5.46 -7.47
N LEU A 146 -6.63 5.50 -8.37
CA LEU A 146 -5.19 5.54 -8.06
C LEU A 146 -4.80 6.68 -7.10
N GLY A 147 -5.55 7.79 -7.12
CA GLY A 147 -5.32 8.93 -6.23
C GLY A 147 -5.31 8.58 -4.74
N TRP A 148 -6.08 7.58 -4.29
CA TRP A 148 -6.07 7.14 -2.88
C TRP A 148 -4.76 6.46 -2.49
N PHE A 149 -4.20 5.66 -3.38
CA PHE A 149 -2.90 5.03 -3.13
C PHE A 149 -1.78 6.06 -3.16
N LEU A 150 -1.82 7.02 -4.08
CA LEU A 150 -0.86 8.14 -4.12
C LEU A 150 -0.93 8.98 -2.84
N ALA A 151 -2.13 9.26 -2.33
CA ALA A 151 -2.31 9.96 -1.06
C ALA A 151 -1.67 9.19 0.10
N LEU A 152 -1.89 7.87 0.20
CA LEU A 152 -1.22 7.00 1.18
C LEU A 152 0.30 7.08 1.05
N ALA A 153 0.83 6.93 -0.16
CA ALA A 153 2.28 6.93 -0.39
C ALA A 153 2.93 8.27 -0.02
N LEU A 154 2.30 9.40 -0.38
CA LEU A 154 2.77 10.73 -0.02
C LEU A 154 2.70 10.98 1.49
N LEU A 155 1.59 10.58 2.13
CA LEU A 155 1.40 10.69 3.58
C LEU A 155 2.49 9.91 4.34
N VAL A 156 2.71 8.65 3.94
CA VAL A 156 3.72 7.79 4.56
C VAL A 156 5.14 8.30 4.30
N ALA A 157 5.43 8.80 3.09
CA ALA A 157 6.72 9.42 2.77
C ALA A 157 6.99 10.69 3.60
N GLY A 158 5.98 11.54 3.76
CA GLY A 158 6.08 12.73 4.61
C GLY A 158 6.33 12.37 6.07
N PHE A 159 5.59 11.38 6.59
CA PHE A 159 5.80 10.90 7.97
C PHE A 159 7.17 10.24 8.16
N ALA A 160 7.63 9.46 7.18
CA ALA A 160 8.96 8.86 7.18
C ALA A 160 10.07 9.92 7.31
N ALA A 161 9.95 11.00 6.53
CA ALA A 161 10.88 12.13 6.57
C ALA A 161 10.91 12.78 7.96
N LEU A 162 9.76 12.95 8.60
CA LEU A 162 9.66 13.48 9.97
C LEU A 162 10.37 12.61 11.00
N ILE A 163 10.22 11.27 10.94
CA ILE A 163 10.84 10.35 11.90
C ILE A 163 12.37 10.47 11.86
N VAL A 164 12.97 10.43 10.67
CA VAL A 164 14.44 10.47 10.52
C VAL A 164 15.00 11.82 10.93
N THR A 165 14.18 12.87 10.98
CA THR A 165 14.66 14.16 11.48
C THR A 165 15.07 14.15 12.95
N GLY A 166 14.60 13.17 13.73
CA GLY A 166 14.86 13.11 15.16
C GLY A 166 16.10 12.31 15.56
N PHE A 167 16.68 11.51 14.65
CA PHE A 167 17.64 10.48 15.01
C PHE A 167 18.80 10.37 14.00
N ASP A 168 19.78 11.28 14.06
CA ASP A 168 21.09 10.99 13.46
C ASP A 168 22.01 10.46 14.58
N PRO A 169 22.22 9.13 14.67
CA PRO A 169 23.09 8.57 15.68
C PRO A 169 24.52 9.04 15.45
N LEU A 170 25.04 9.83 16.38
CA LEU A 170 26.41 10.33 16.35
C LEU A 170 27.45 9.21 16.43
N MET A 171 28.63 9.51 15.88
CA MET A 171 29.87 8.85 16.30
C MET A 171 30.11 9.08 17.81
N PRO A 172 30.60 8.09 18.56
CA PRO A 172 30.89 8.25 19.98
C PRO A 172 31.77 9.48 20.21
N ALA A 173 31.31 10.44 21.01
CA ALA A 173 32.01 11.70 21.27
C ALA A 173 33.34 11.49 22.04
N ALA A 174 33.43 10.35 22.74
CA ALA A 174 34.59 9.79 23.41
C ALA A 174 34.35 8.28 23.59
N PRO A 175 35.38 7.44 23.77
CA PRO A 175 35.22 5.98 23.95
C PRO A 175 34.41 5.54 25.18
N VAL A 176 33.90 6.47 26.00
CA VAL A 176 33.25 6.17 27.29
C VAL A 176 31.91 6.89 27.50
N ASP A 177 31.54 7.85 26.64
CA ASP A 177 30.29 8.60 26.81
C ASP A 177 29.22 8.08 25.86
N LEU A 178 28.28 7.32 26.43
CA LEU A 178 27.08 6.78 25.76
C LEU A 178 26.00 7.85 25.49
N PHE A 179 26.37 9.13 25.58
CA PHE A 179 25.47 10.23 25.27
C PHE A 179 25.44 10.45 23.75
N VAL A 180 24.40 9.91 23.11
CA VAL A 180 24.07 10.22 21.71
C VAL A 180 23.58 11.67 21.66
N LYS A 181 24.47 12.60 21.30
CA LYS A 181 24.05 13.98 21.03
C LYS A 181 23.27 14.00 19.71
N LEU A 182 22.03 14.46 19.78
CA LEU A 182 21.16 14.60 18.61
C LEU A 182 21.71 15.72 17.73
N VAL A 183 22.34 15.38 16.61
CA VAL A 183 22.72 16.36 15.59
C VAL A 183 21.48 16.61 14.73
N PRO A 184 21.18 17.88 14.39
CA PRO A 184 20.12 18.14 13.43
C PRO A 184 20.43 17.37 12.13
N PRO A 185 19.49 16.56 11.65
CA PRO A 185 19.66 15.69 10.49
C PRO A 185 20.13 16.49 9.29
N ASN A 186 21.01 15.93 8.46
CA ASN A 186 21.32 16.58 7.20
C ASN A 186 20.05 16.59 6.31
N GLU A 187 19.74 17.74 5.70
CA GLU A 187 18.55 17.87 4.83
C GLU A 187 18.55 16.83 3.69
N LEU A 188 19.74 16.39 3.28
CA LEU A 188 19.93 15.39 2.24
C LEU A 188 19.35 14.00 2.59
N HIS A 189 19.45 13.55 3.84
CA HIS A 189 18.90 12.28 4.30
C HIS A 189 17.38 12.32 4.29
N ARG A 190 16.81 13.45 4.72
CA ARG A 190 15.36 13.67 4.72
C ARG A 190 14.80 13.59 3.30
N VAL A 191 15.43 14.31 2.38
CA VAL A 191 15.06 14.32 0.97
C VAL A 191 15.23 12.93 0.37
N ALA A 192 16.35 12.23 0.66
CA ALA A 192 16.60 10.90 0.13
C ALA A 192 15.55 9.87 0.58
N GLN A 193 15.15 9.87 1.85
CA GLN A 193 14.16 8.91 2.36
C GLN A 193 12.75 9.21 1.87
N ALA A 194 12.35 10.49 1.85
CA ALA A 194 11.09 10.92 1.26
C ALA A 194 11.04 10.53 -0.23
N ALA A 195 12.14 10.78 -0.96
CA ALA A 195 12.27 10.42 -2.36
C ALA A 195 12.21 8.91 -2.57
N LEU A 196 12.87 8.10 -1.74
CA LEU A 196 12.84 6.63 -1.86
C LEU A 196 11.42 6.08 -1.65
N THR A 197 10.76 6.50 -0.56
CA THR A 197 9.40 6.05 -0.24
C THR A 197 8.39 6.50 -1.31
N GLY A 198 8.50 7.77 -1.74
CA GLY A 198 7.70 8.32 -2.82
C GLY A 198 7.95 7.64 -4.17
N ALA A 199 9.20 7.36 -4.50
CA ALA A 199 9.59 6.67 -5.74
C ALA A 199 8.98 5.27 -5.80
N VAL A 200 9.01 4.51 -4.71
CA VAL A 200 8.36 3.18 -4.65
C VAL A 200 6.86 3.28 -4.88
N GLY A 201 6.19 4.26 -4.24
CA GLY A 201 4.78 4.54 -4.50
C GLY A 201 4.50 4.89 -5.97
N LEU A 202 5.32 5.76 -6.56
CA LEU A 202 5.19 6.16 -7.97
C LEU A 202 5.48 4.99 -8.93
N SER A 203 6.44 4.11 -8.63
CA SER A 203 6.71 2.91 -9.42
C SER A 203 5.49 1.98 -9.47
N PHE A 204 4.86 1.73 -8.33
CA PHE A 204 3.62 0.94 -8.30
C PHE A 204 2.48 1.61 -9.08
N ALA A 205 2.33 2.94 -8.95
CA ALA A 205 1.34 3.68 -9.70
C ALA A 205 1.58 3.62 -11.23
N GLY A 206 2.84 3.70 -11.66
CA GLY A 206 3.24 3.54 -13.06
C GLY A 206 2.91 2.14 -13.60
N LEU A 207 3.22 1.09 -12.81
CA LEU A 207 2.86 -0.29 -13.15
C LEU A 207 1.35 -0.48 -13.27
N ASP A 208 0.54 0.13 -12.39
CA ASP A 208 -0.92 0.10 -12.50
C ASP A 208 -1.40 0.69 -13.82
N ARG A 209 -0.86 1.86 -14.18
CA ARG A 209 -1.25 2.59 -15.38
C ARG A 209 -0.96 1.77 -16.63
N VAL A 210 0.24 1.19 -16.73
CA VAL A 210 0.61 0.31 -17.85
C VAL A 210 -0.29 -0.91 -17.91
N ARG A 211 -0.60 -1.52 -16.75
CA ARG A 211 -1.50 -2.69 -16.67
C ARG A 211 -2.91 -2.36 -17.16
N ARG A 212 -3.47 -1.22 -16.75
CA ARG A 212 -4.79 -0.75 -17.20
C ARG A 212 -4.82 -0.46 -18.70
N VAL A 213 -3.79 0.18 -19.24
CA VAL A 213 -3.67 0.43 -20.68
C VAL A 213 -3.60 -0.88 -21.48
N ARG A 214 -2.82 -1.87 -21.01
CA ARG A 214 -2.77 -3.20 -21.65
C ARG A 214 -4.11 -3.92 -21.60
N ALA A 215 -4.77 -3.91 -20.44
CA ALA A 215 -6.08 -4.51 -20.28
C ALA A 215 -7.11 -3.86 -21.22
N PHE A 216 -7.04 -2.54 -21.42
CA PHE A 216 -7.92 -1.83 -22.35
C PHE A 216 -7.59 -2.16 -23.81
N ALA A 217 -6.31 -2.24 -24.17
CA ALA A 217 -5.88 -2.62 -25.52
C ALA A 217 -6.37 -4.02 -25.93
N THR A 218 -6.40 -4.98 -24.99
CA THR A 218 -6.93 -6.33 -25.25
C THR A 218 -8.46 -6.38 -25.42
N VAL A 219 -9.20 -5.34 -25.01
CA VAL A 219 -10.66 -5.26 -25.25
C VAL A 219 -10.96 -4.75 -26.67
N LEU A 220 -10.05 -3.96 -27.25
CA LEU A 220 -10.24 -3.32 -28.55
C LEU A 220 -9.73 -4.17 -29.74
N SER A 221 -8.95 -5.21 -29.47
CA SER A 221 -8.38 -6.13 -30.46
C SER A 221 -9.25 -7.34 -30.67
#